data_AF-T1CBY9-F1
#
_entry.id   AF-T1CBY9-F1
#
_cell.length_a   1.000
_cell.length_b   1.000
_cell.length_c   1.000
_cell.angle_alpha   90.00
_cell.angle_beta   90.00
_cell.angle_gamma   90.00
#
_symmetry.space_group_name_H-M   'P 1'
#
loop_
_entity.id
_entity.type
_entity.pdbx_description
1 polymer ?
#
loop_
_entity_poly.entity_id
_entity_poly.type
_entity_poly.pdbx_seq_one_letter_code
_entity_poly.pdbx_strand_id
1 'polypeptide(L)'
;TLTDHHEAGQPQPWKIGDAPEDHIEKSLRAIVGLEVSIDRIEGKFKLSQNHPEANRLGVIHGLRQRDADGDAELAAWMTQQEASKA
;
A
#
# COMPACT_ATOMS: atom_id res chain seq x y z
N THR A 1 -0.78 11.21 18.09
CA THR A 1 -1.86 10.30 17.68
C THR A 1 -1.82 10.10 16.16
N LEU A 2 -2.59 9.16 15.60
CA LEU A 2 -2.70 9.00 14.14
C LEU A 2 -3.21 10.30 13.49
N THR A 3 -4.14 10.99 14.14
CA THR A 3 -4.63 12.31 13.72
C THR A 3 -3.50 13.33 13.65
N ASP A 4 -2.68 13.47 14.71
CA ASP A 4 -1.56 14.43 14.69
C ASP A 4 -0.57 14.17 13.56
N HIS A 5 -0.33 12.89 13.21
CA HIS A 5 0.59 12.54 12.13
C HIS A 5 0.05 12.92 10.75
N HIS A 6 -1.22 12.61 10.47
CA HIS A 6 -1.82 12.84 9.14
C HIS A 6 -2.31 14.27 8.93
N GLU A 7 -2.66 15.00 10.00
CA GLU A 7 -3.11 16.39 9.95
C GLU A 7 -1.97 17.42 10.06
N ALA A 8 -0.74 16.99 10.37
CA ALA A 8 0.41 17.88 10.57
C ALA A 8 0.70 18.82 9.38
N GLY A 9 0.35 18.38 8.17
CA GLY A 9 0.55 19.16 6.94
C GLY A 9 -0.55 20.17 6.63
N GLN A 10 -1.66 20.17 7.37
CA GLN A 10 -2.77 21.08 7.09
C GLN A 10 -2.48 22.48 7.66
N PRO A 11 -2.91 23.56 6.98
CA PRO A 11 -2.81 24.92 7.49
C PRO A 11 -3.49 25.10 8.86
N GLN A 12 -4.54 24.33 9.11
CA GLN A 12 -5.23 24.25 10.39
C GLN A 12 -5.43 22.77 10.75
N PRO A 13 -4.47 22.14 11.46
CA PRO A 13 -4.54 20.73 11.81
C PRO A 13 -5.74 20.44 12.69
N TRP A 14 -6.63 19.55 12.23
CA TRP A 14 -7.76 19.10 13.04
C TRP A 14 -7.28 18.21 14.19
N LYS A 15 -7.90 18.36 15.37
CA LYS A 15 -7.63 17.53 16.55
C LYS A 15 -8.87 16.77 16.95
N ILE A 16 -8.69 15.59 17.55
CA ILE A 16 -9.79 14.79 18.10
C ILE A 16 -10.66 15.63 19.05
N GLY A 17 -10.05 16.48 19.87
CA GLY A 17 -10.75 17.37 20.80
C GLY A 17 -11.54 18.52 20.14
N ASP A 18 -11.40 18.74 18.84
CA ASP A 18 -12.23 19.71 18.10
C ASP A 18 -13.63 19.14 17.81
N ALA A 19 -13.84 17.82 17.98
CA ALA A 19 -15.16 17.21 17.96
C ALA A 19 -15.88 17.35 19.32
N PRO A 20 -17.22 17.41 19.33
CA PRO A 20 -18.01 17.35 20.57
C PRO A 20 -17.70 16.09 21.39
N GLU A 21 -17.59 16.24 22.71
CA GLU A 21 -17.24 15.15 23.62
C GLU A 21 -18.23 13.96 23.54
N ASP A 22 -19.53 14.25 23.45
CA ASP A 22 -20.57 13.22 23.33
C ASP A 22 -20.47 12.43 22.02
N HIS A 23 -19.98 13.07 20.96
CA HIS A 23 -19.72 12.43 19.67
C HIS A 23 -18.53 11.48 19.75
N ILE A 24 -17.45 11.90 20.42
CA ILE A 24 -16.26 11.07 20.65
C ILE A 24 -16.66 9.83 21.46
N GLU A 25 -17.37 10.00 22.58
CA GLU A 25 -17.78 8.88 23.42
C GLU A 25 -18.69 7.88 22.69
N LYS A 26 -19.67 8.36 21.93
CA LYS A 26 -20.57 7.51 21.14
C LYS A 26 -19.80 6.71 20.10
N SER A 27 -18.84 7.35 19.43
CA SER A 27 -17.99 6.71 18.41
C SER A 27 -17.09 5.64 19.05
N LEU A 28 -16.47 5.94 20.19
CA LEU A 28 -15.64 4.97 20.92
C LEU A 28 -16.41 3.72 21.33
N ARG A 29 -17.68 3.86 21.76
CA ARG A 29 -18.54 2.72 22.12
C ARG A 29 -18.86 1.80 20.94
N ALA A 30 -18.74 2.28 19.70
CA ALA A 30 -18.97 1.49 18.50
C ALA A 30 -17.70 0.83 17.93
N ILE A 31 -16.52 1.08 18.53
CA ILE A 31 -15.24 0.57 18.06
C ILE A 31 -14.83 -0.64 18.88
N VAL A 32 -14.46 -1.73 18.21
CA VAL A 32 -13.79 -2.87 18.83
C VAL A 32 -12.30 -2.78 18.54
N GLY A 33 -11.49 -2.69 19.60
CA GLY A 33 -10.04 -2.73 19.49
C GLY A 33 -9.55 -4.15 19.21
N LEU A 34 -8.64 -4.29 18.26
CA LEU A 34 -7.94 -5.54 17.97
C LEU A 34 -6.44 -5.27 18.06
N GLU A 35 -5.72 -6.22 18.65
CA GLU A 35 -4.25 -6.24 18.66
C GLU A 35 -3.79 -7.52 17.97
N VAL A 36 -2.87 -7.37 17.00
CA VAL A 36 -2.26 -8.51 16.30
C VAL A 36 -0.77 -8.48 16.60
N SER A 37 -0.33 -9.40 17.44
CA SER A 37 1.10 -9.61 17.67
C SER A 37 1.72 -10.23 16.41
N ILE A 38 2.79 -9.60 15.91
CA ILE A 38 3.49 -10.10 14.73
C ILE A 38 4.46 -11.21 15.16
N ASP A 39 4.07 -12.46 14.94
CA ASP A 39 4.95 -13.60 15.19
C ASP A 39 5.93 -13.85 14.03
N ARG A 40 5.44 -13.70 12.79
CA ARG A 40 6.22 -13.94 11.58
C ARG A 40 5.64 -13.20 10.38
N ILE A 41 6.51 -12.71 9.51
CA ILE A 41 6.14 -12.13 8.21
C ILE A 41 6.63 -13.05 7.10
N GLU A 42 5.73 -13.42 6.18
CA GLU A 42 6.05 -14.13 4.95
C GLU A 42 5.59 -13.33 3.73
N GLY A 43 6.51 -13.05 2.81
CA GLY A 43 6.21 -12.40 1.54
C GLY A 43 6.23 -13.39 0.37
N LYS A 44 5.40 -13.16 -0.65
CA LYS A 44 5.47 -13.86 -1.94
C LYS A 44 5.71 -12.84 -3.04
N PHE A 45 6.79 -13.05 -3.80
CA PHE A 45 7.17 -12.14 -4.87
C PHE A 45 7.10 -12.84 -6.23
N LYS A 46 6.01 -12.61 -6.97
CA LYS A 46 5.70 -13.30 -8.23
C LYS A 46 5.66 -12.32 -9.38
N LEU A 47 6.63 -12.44 -10.27
CA LEU A 47 6.90 -11.55 -11.39
C LEU A 47 7.13 -12.35 -12.68
N SER A 48 6.45 -13.49 -12.84
CA SER A 48 6.62 -14.39 -14.00
C SER A 48 8.05 -14.93 -14.18
N GLN A 49 8.79 -15.10 -13.09
CA GLN A 49 10.21 -15.47 -13.14
C GLN A 49 10.47 -16.86 -13.77
N ASN A 50 9.44 -17.72 -13.83
CA ASN A 50 9.46 -19.06 -14.39
C ASN A 50 9.21 -19.12 -15.91
N HIS A 51 8.99 -18.00 -16.59
CA HIS A 51 8.79 -17.95 -18.04
C HIS A 51 10.06 -17.53 -18.78
N PRO A 52 10.21 -17.81 -20.09
CA PRO A 52 11.30 -17.29 -20.91
C PRO A 52 11.36 -15.75 -20.92
N GLU A 53 12.54 -15.19 -21.18
CA GLU A 53 12.78 -13.74 -21.20
C GLU A 53 11.81 -13.00 -22.12
N ALA A 54 11.60 -13.49 -23.34
CA ALA A 54 10.69 -12.89 -24.30
C ALA A 54 9.27 -12.68 -23.74
N ASN A 55 8.76 -13.64 -22.96
CA ASN A 55 7.44 -13.54 -22.34
C ASN A 55 7.44 -12.49 -21.23
N ARG A 56 8.49 -12.43 -20.40
CA ARG A 56 8.61 -11.44 -19.32
C ARG A 56 8.68 -10.01 -19.88
N LEU A 57 9.48 -9.81 -20.93
CA LEU A 57 9.56 -8.53 -21.64
C LEU A 57 8.23 -8.15 -22.31
N GLY A 58 7.53 -9.12 -22.90
CA GLY A 58 6.20 -8.91 -23.48
C GLY A 58 5.17 -8.47 -22.43
N VAL A 59 5.19 -9.09 -21.24
CA VAL A 59 4.34 -8.68 -20.11
C VAL A 59 4.67 -7.27 -19.65
N ILE A 60 5.95 -6.92 -19.46
CA ILE A 60 6.37 -5.56 -19.10
C ILE A 60 5.85 -4.54 -20.11
N HIS A 61 5.99 -4.84 -21.40
CA HIS A 61 5.51 -3.97 -22.48
C HIS A 61 3.99 -3.80 -22.44
N GLY A 62 3.25 -4.90 -22.28
CA GLY A 62 1.79 -4.86 -22.18
C GLY A 62 1.29 -4.10 -20.96
N LEU A 63 1.92 -4.28 -19.80
CA LEU A 63 1.58 -3.55 -18.57
C LEU A 63 1.80 -2.04 -18.74
N ARG A 64 2.88 -1.61 -19.40
CA ARG A 64 3.16 -0.19 -19.65
C ARG A 64 2.18 0.50 -20.61
N GLN A 65 1.41 -0.26 -21.39
CA GLN A 65 0.40 0.28 -22.31
C GLN A 65 -1.00 0.32 -21.72
N ARG A 66 -1.19 -0.38 -20.60
CA ARG A 66 -2.46 -0.39 -19.88
C ARG A 66 -2.45 0.71 -18.83
N ASP A 67 -3.64 1.19 -18.50
CA ASP A 67 -3.87 2.20 -17.47
C ASP A 67 -4.81 1.61 -16.39
N ALA A 68 -4.38 0.50 -15.80
CA ALA A 68 -5.06 -0.08 -14.63
C ALA A 68 -4.20 0.13 -13.38
N ASP A 69 -4.88 0.16 -12.23
CA ASP A 69 -4.22 0.31 -10.94
C ASP A 69 -3.16 -0.77 -10.73
N GLY A 70 -1.97 -0.34 -10.30
CA GLY A 70 -0.80 -1.21 -10.09
C GLY A 70 -0.03 -1.66 -11.35
N ASP A 71 -0.49 -1.39 -12.58
CA ASP A 71 0.20 -1.86 -13.80
C ASP A 71 1.60 -1.23 -13.95
N ALA A 72 1.72 0.08 -13.73
CA ALA A 72 2.99 0.79 -13.81
C ALA A 72 3.99 0.31 -12.75
N GLU A 73 3.51 0.06 -11.53
CA GLU A 73 4.34 -0.42 -10.43
C GLU A 73 4.82 -1.86 -10.70
N LEU A 74 3.91 -2.75 -11.13
CA LEU A 74 4.27 -4.13 -11.47
C LEU A 74 5.28 -4.17 -12.62
N ALA A 75 5.11 -3.35 -13.65
CA ALA A 75 6.07 -3.24 -14.74
C ALA A 75 7.45 -2.77 -14.25
N ALA A 76 7.50 -1.84 -13.29
CA ALA A 76 8.75 -1.39 -12.68
C ALA A 76 9.45 -2.51 -11.90
N TRP A 77 8.72 -3.24 -11.05
CA TRP A 77 9.25 -4.39 -10.31
C TRP A 77 9.76 -5.50 -11.25
N MET A 78 9.01 -5.82 -12.31
CA MET A 78 9.44 -6.79 -13.32
C MET A 78 10.70 -6.32 -14.04
N THR A 79 10.80 -5.03 -14.37
CA THR A 79 12.00 -4.45 -15.01
C THR A 79 13.22 -4.55 -14.10
N GLN A 80 13.07 -4.23 -12.82
CA GLN A 80 14.14 -4.35 -11.83
C GLN A 80 14.58 -5.81 -11.65
N GLN A 81 13.63 -6.75 -11.62
CA GLN A 81 13.92 -8.18 -11.53
C GLN A 81 14.72 -8.69 -12.73
N GLU A 82 14.46 -8.19 -13.94
CA GLU A 82 15.24 -8.55 -15.13
C GLU A 82 16.65 -7.95 -15.08
N ALA A 83 16.80 -6.70 -14.62
CA ALA A 83 18.11 -6.08 -14.42
C ALA A 83 18.97 -6.82 -13.39
N SER A 84 18.36 -7.41 -12.36
CA SER A 84 19.08 -8.18 -11.33
C SER A 84 19.62 -9.54 -11.80
N LYS A 85 19.22 -10.01 -12.99
CA LYS A 85 19.68 -11.28 -13.57
C LYS A 85 20.88 -11.12 -14.52
N ALA A 86 21.19 -9.90 -14.95
CA ALA A 86 22.32 -9.57 -15.81
C ALA A 86 23.59 -9.35 -15.00
#